data_AF-A0A2G2D8R0-F1
#
_entry.id   AF-A0A2G2D8R0-F1
#
_cell.length_a   1.000
_cell.length_b   1.000
_cell.length_c   1.000
_cell.angle_alpha   90.00
_cell.angle_beta   90.00
_cell.angle_gamma   90.00
#
_symmetry.space_group_name_H-M   'P 1'
#
loop_
_entity.id
_entity.type
_entity.pdbx_description
1 polymer ?
#
loop_
_entity_poly.entity_id
_entity_poly.type
_entity_poly.pdbx_seq_one_letter_code
_entity_poly.pdbx_strand_id
1 'polypeptide(L)'
;MEEKQVSSEVLSKKLDVNGNIRMEYDQKGRGIVVGKDFLISAEAGKIVINKGDKNNGWKNVVIPKGKVGIGTSKPGSILEVNSLQSASGMLRIRNSSIETDDKENEISKESSMAFFSSQNATSPWMVGSGVWNQIDKFVIGRSSPKLIIEPNGNVGIGTNSPSKKLHVDGDVKIEGKLTLNEINGKVKVLSSGSAYGMIQVRNSSDTSDEVSIGFFPSNGAEAKDAWVVGVGAWGHTDKFVIGHRGGGINSASPRLVIDSNGCVGIGETSPSGKAKLVIKGSSASFVTNKKHGWVMAKGPGKSNSQVNPYRYSIYVDNDILCNTIRAFSDKRIKTISGVSNSQNDLETLSKIEITDYQHIDVIGKGVEPHKKVIAQQVKTVFPQCV
;
A
#
# COMPACT_ATOMS: atom_id res chain seq x y z
N MET A 1 53.22 -24.69 -91.34
CA MET A 1 53.28 -23.21 -91.27
C MET A 1 52.16 -22.71 -92.17
N GLU A 2 51.12 -22.04 -91.72
CA GLU A 2 50.88 -21.25 -90.51
C GLU A 2 49.39 -21.34 -90.13
N GLU A 3 49.15 -21.40 -88.81
CA GLU A 3 47.93 -20.93 -88.16
C GLU A 3 47.62 -19.48 -88.54
N LYS A 4 46.34 -19.17 -88.81
CA LYS A 4 45.75 -17.89 -88.39
C LYS A 4 44.22 -17.95 -88.31
N GLN A 5 43.79 -18.28 -87.10
CA GLN A 5 42.78 -17.60 -86.30
C GLN A 5 41.51 -17.08 -86.99
N VAL A 6 40.41 -17.79 -86.75
CA VAL A 6 39.03 -17.29 -86.89
C VAL A 6 38.84 -16.15 -85.89
N SER A 7 38.78 -14.90 -86.37
CA SER A 7 38.38 -13.75 -85.56
C SER A 7 36.85 -13.65 -85.53
N SER A 8 36.28 -13.92 -84.37
CA SER A 8 34.90 -13.63 -84.03
C SER A 8 34.73 -12.14 -83.71
N GLU A 9 34.36 -11.33 -84.69
CA GLU A 9 33.82 -9.99 -84.41
C GLU A 9 32.31 -9.99 -84.66
N VAL A 10 31.61 -10.20 -83.55
CA VAL A 10 30.17 -9.99 -83.40
C VAL A 10 29.85 -8.52 -83.64
N LEU A 11 29.00 -8.26 -84.64
CA LEU A 11 28.16 -7.08 -84.88
C LEU A 11 28.19 -6.03 -83.75
N SER A 12 28.98 -4.96 -83.92
CA SER A 12 28.82 -3.72 -83.16
C SER A 12 27.73 -2.86 -83.79
N LYS A 13 26.45 -3.11 -83.45
CA LYS A 13 25.35 -2.17 -83.78
C LYS A 13 25.38 -0.98 -82.82
N LYS A 14 25.92 0.15 -83.29
CA LYS A 14 25.78 1.47 -82.67
C LYS A 14 24.38 2.05 -82.90
N LEU A 15 23.79 2.49 -81.79
CA LEU A 15 23.01 3.71 -81.56
C LEU A 15 22.11 4.24 -82.68
N ASP A 16 20.80 4.29 -82.40
CA ASP A 16 19.95 5.35 -82.96
C ASP A 16 19.86 6.52 -81.96
N VAL A 17 19.97 7.72 -82.51
CA VAL A 17 20.21 8.98 -81.81
C VAL A 17 18.87 9.70 -81.68
N ASN A 18 18.01 9.22 -80.77
CA ASN A 18 16.81 9.98 -80.35
C ASN A 18 16.45 9.72 -78.87
N GLY A 19 17.49 9.68 -78.02
CA GLY A 19 17.34 9.81 -76.56
C GLY A 19 16.80 8.58 -75.82
N ASN A 20 17.70 7.94 -75.05
CA ASN A 20 17.43 7.25 -73.78
C ASN A 20 17.26 5.72 -73.70
N ILE A 21 17.82 4.89 -74.60
CA ILE A 21 18.05 3.47 -74.26
C ILE A 21 19.39 2.97 -74.81
N ARG A 22 20.26 2.44 -73.93
CA ARG A 22 21.42 1.61 -74.30
C ARG A 22 21.17 0.19 -73.79
N MET A 23 21.23 -0.79 -74.70
CA MET A 23 21.26 -2.20 -74.33
C MET A 23 22.67 -2.72 -74.62
N GLU A 24 23.40 -3.09 -73.57
CA GLU A 24 24.64 -3.84 -73.70
C GLU A 24 24.47 -5.13 -72.90
N TYR A 25 24.76 -6.25 -73.56
CA TYR A 25 24.80 -7.56 -72.95
C TYR A 25 26.27 -7.94 -72.71
N ASP A 26 26.59 -8.49 -71.54
CA ASP A 26 27.87 -9.20 -71.38
C ASP A 26 27.89 -10.52 -72.18
N GLN A 27 29.03 -11.22 -72.23
CA GLN A 27 29.18 -12.52 -72.91
C GLN A 27 28.27 -13.64 -72.35
N LYS A 28 27.47 -13.35 -71.30
CA LYS A 28 26.46 -14.23 -70.72
C LYS A 28 25.04 -13.68 -70.87
N GLY A 29 24.84 -12.64 -71.67
CA GLY A 29 23.51 -12.12 -72.04
C GLY A 29 22.86 -11.17 -71.03
N ARG A 30 23.62 -10.36 -70.26
CA ARG A 30 23.04 -9.49 -69.21
C ARG A 30 23.20 -7.98 -69.49
N GLY A 31 22.08 -7.24 -69.60
CA GLY A 31 22.00 -5.77 -69.38
C GLY A 31 20.99 -4.96 -70.24
N ILE A 32 20.17 -4.10 -69.60
CA ILE A 32 19.41 -2.99 -70.21
C ILE A 32 19.56 -1.75 -69.31
N VAL A 33 20.01 -0.62 -69.86
CA VAL A 33 20.07 0.70 -69.19
C VAL A 33 19.02 1.63 -69.81
N VAL A 34 18.09 2.13 -69.00
CA VAL A 34 17.07 3.09 -69.43
C VAL A 34 17.36 4.45 -68.80
N GLY A 35 18.25 5.22 -69.44
CA GLY A 35 18.52 6.64 -69.09
C GLY A 35 19.62 6.90 -68.04
N LYS A 36 19.89 8.19 -67.80
CA LYS A 36 21.00 8.69 -66.96
C LYS A 36 20.84 8.43 -65.45
N ASP A 37 19.63 8.14 -64.99
CA ASP A 37 19.28 8.09 -63.56
C ASP A 37 18.67 6.74 -63.12
N PHE A 38 18.61 5.73 -64.01
CA PHE A 38 17.89 4.47 -63.75
C PHE A 38 18.61 3.24 -64.31
N LEU A 39 19.11 2.39 -63.40
CA LEU A 39 19.74 1.10 -63.70
C LEU A 39 18.87 -0.04 -63.14
N ILE A 40 18.49 -1.00 -63.99
CA ILE A 40 18.00 -2.32 -63.56
C ILE A 40 19.10 -3.31 -63.91
N SER A 41 19.83 -3.83 -62.92
CA SER A 41 20.72 -4.97 -63.10
C SER A 41 20.11 -6.20 -62.43
N ALA A 42 20.01 -7.30 -63.18
CA ALA A 42 19.69 -8.60 -62.64
C ALA A 42 21.00 -9.36 -62.42
N GLU A 43 21.46 -9.45 -61.18
CA GLU A 43 22.48 -10.40 -60.78
C GLU A 43 21.91 -11.33 -59.71
N ALA A 44 21.84 -12.62 -60.03
CA ALA A 44 21.31 -13.68 -59.15
C ALA A 44 19.90 -13.38 -58.58
N GLY A 45 18.95 -12.97 -59.44
CA GLY A 45 17.53 -12.89 -59.10
C GLY A 45 17.12 -11.71 -58.21
N LYS A 46 17.90 -10.64 -58.19
CA LYS A 46 17.62 -9.41 -57.44
C LYS A 46 17.18 -8.30 -58.40
N ILE A 47 16.16 -7.55 -58.01
CA ILE A 47 15.83 -6.26 -58.64
C ILE A 47 16.23 -5.18 -57.65
N VAL A 48 17.00 -4.20 -58.13
CA VAL A 48 17.41 -3.02 -57.38
C VAL A 48 16.84 -1.80 -58.10
N ILE A 49 16.01 -1.01 -57.42
CA ILE A 49 15.51 0.26 -57.94
C ILE A 49 16.32 1.37 -57.27
N ASN A 50 17.12 2.08 -58.07
CA ASN A 50 17.93 3.20 -57.64
C ASN A 50 17.33 4.51 -58.16
N LYS A 51 17.24 5.52 -57.30
CA LYS A 51 17.09 6.93 -57.71
C LYS A 51 18.23 7.72 -57.09
N GLY A 52 19.11 8.28 -57.93
CA GLY A 52 20.23 9.11 -57.50
C GLY A 52 19.96 10.59 -57.73
N ASP A 53 20.26 11.41 -56.72
CA ASP A 53 20.62 12.84 -56.88
C ASP A 53 22.10 12.99 -56.50
N LYS A 54 22.85 13.80 -57.27
CA LYS A 54 24.32 13.90 -57.22
C LYS A 54 24.92 14.27 -55.85
N ASN A 55 24.11 14.69 -54.88
CA ASN A 55 24.58 15.29 -53.63
C ASN A 55 24.17 14.53 -52.36
N ASN A 56 23.44 13.39 -52.41
CA ASN A 56 22.88 12.81 -51.17
C ASN A 56 22.74 11.28 -51.10
N GLY A 57 23.79 10.56 -51.54
CA GLY A 57 23.94 9.12 -51.28
C GLY A 57 22.94 8.21 -52.00
N TRP A 58 23.36 6.99 -52.30
CA TRP A 58 22.56 6.04 -53.06
C TRP A 58 21.50 5.45 -52.12
N LYS A 59 20.22 5.67 -52.40
CA LYS A 59 19.11 5.08 -51.64
C LYS A 59 18.65 3.81 -52.35
N ASN A 60 18.94 2.66 -51.74
CA ASN A 60 18.61 1.35 -52.30
C ASN A 60 17.23 0.89 -51.83
N VAL A 61 16.37 0.45 -52.74
CA VAL A 61 15.34 -0.57 -52.45
C VAL A 61 15.88 -1.88 -53.01
N VAL A 62 16.41 -2.73 -52.13
CA VAL A 62 16.93 -4.04 -52.52
C VAL A 62 15.81 -5.05 -52.31
N ILE A 63 15.47 -5.85 -53.33
CA ILE A 63 14.61 -7.03 -53.17
C ILE A 63 15.45 -8.32 -53.34
N PRO A 64 16.23 -8.77 -52.33
CA PRO A 64 16.91 -10.06 -52.42
C PRO A 64 16.04 -11.16 -51.79
N LYS A 65 15.73 -12.21 -52.56
CA LYS A 65 15.11 -13.45 -52.05
C LYS A 65 13.82 -13.23 -51.23
N GLY A 66 12.98 -12.26 -51.65
CA GLY A 66 11.70 -11.95 -51.00
C GLY A 66 11.79 -11.05 -49.76
N LYS A 67 12.96 -10.47 -49.44
CA LYS A 67 13.14 -9.45 -48.40
C LYS A 67 13.30 -8.07 -49.02
N VAL A 68 13.02 -7.00 -48.28
CA VAL A 68 13.17 -5.60 -48.69
C VAL A 68 14.08 -4.90 -47.70
N GLY A 69 15.24 -4.45 -48.17
CA GLY A 69 16.16 -3.62 -47.39
C GLY A 69 16.12 -2.18 -47.85
N ILE A 70 15.88 -1.25 -46.92
CA ILE A 70 16.04 0.20 -47.12
C ILE A 70 17.23 0.64 -46.28
N GLY A 71 18.31 1.10 -46.93
CA GLY A 71 19.55 1.46 -46.24
C GLY A 71 20.38 0.25 -45.74
N THR A 72 20.03 -0.97 -46.15
CA THR A 72 20.84 -2.19 -45.93
C THR A 72 20.79 -3.10 -47.15
N SER A 73 21.91 -3.76 -47.46
CA SER A 73 22.02 -4.73 -48.56
C SER A 73 21.87 -6.19 -48.11
N LYS A 74 21.78 -6.43 -46.80
CA LYS A 74 21.65 -7.76 -46.19
C LYS A 74 20.53 -7.76 -45.13
N PRO A 75 19.26 -7.54 -45.53
CA PRO A 75 18.16 -7.52 -44.57
C PRO A 75 18.00 -8.87 -43.84
N GLY A 76 17.94 -8.83 -42.51
CA GLY A 76 17.66 -9.95 -41.61
C GLY A 76 16.19 -10.35 -41.61
N SER A 77 15.27 -9.41 -41.81
CA SER A 77 13.81 -9.60 -41.87
C SER A 77 13.24 -9.34 -43.28
N ILE A 78 11.94 -9.62 -43.48
CA ILE A 78 11.26 -9.35 -44.77
C ILE A 78 11.23 -7.86 -45.10
N LEU A 79 11.19 -6.98 -44.11
CA LEU A 79 11.40 -5.54 -44.28
C LEU A 79 12.36 -5.04 -43.19
N GLU A 80 13.48 -4.46 -43.59
CA GLU A 80 14.46 -3.83 -42.69
C GLU A 80 14.78 -2.42 -43.17
N VAL A 81 14.63 -1.44 -42.27
CA VAL A 81 14.95 -0.03 -42.52
C VAL A 81 16.12 0.35 -41.63
N ASN A 82 17.31 0.48 -42.23
CA ASN A 82 18.51 0.93 -41.55
C ASN A 82 18.86 2.36 -41.95
N SER A 83 19.33 3.14 -40.99
CA SER A 83 19.95 4.43 -41.31
C SER A 83 21.40 4.22 -41.73
N LEU A 84 21.83 4.94 -42.76
CA LEU A 84 23.20 4.92 -43.28
C LEU A 84 24.10 6.02 -42.67
N GLN A 85 23.56 6.85 -41.76
CA GLN A 85 24.23 7.95 -41.03
C GLN A 85 23.65 8.09 -39.61
N SER A 86 24.16 8.99 -38.76
CA SER A 86 23.74 9.21 -37.34
C SER A 86 22.26 9.58 -37.09
N ALA A 87 21.39 9.49 -38.09
CA ALA A 87 19.94 9.56 -37.92
C ALA A 87 19.36 8.20 -37.51
N SER A 88 18.17 8.20 -36.89
CA SER A 88 17.45 6.97 -36.58
C SER A 88 16.89 6.33 -37.86
N GLY A 89 17.04 5.01 -38.02
CA GLY A 89 16.36 4.24 -39.05
C GLY A 89 14.86 4.18 -38.72
N MET A 90 14.07 5.13 -39.23
CA MET A 90 12.65 5.25 -38.90
C MET A 90 11.76 4.85 -40.08
N LEU A 91 10.77 4.00 -39.81
CA LEU A 91 9.58 3.91 -40.65
C LEU A 91 8.69 5.12 -40.32
N ARG A 92 8.58 6.05 -41.25
CA ARG A 92 7.72 7.24 -41.10
C ARG A 92 6.35 6.98 -41.72
N ILE A 93 5.33 6.87 -40.88
CA ILE A 93 3.93 6.80 -41.28
C ILE A 93 3.32 8.18 -41.04
N ARG A 94 2.88 8.83 -42.10
CA ARG A 94 2.20 10.11 -42.03
C ARG A 94 0.95 10.03 -42.87
N ASN A 95 -0.12 10.55 -42.33
CA ASN A 95 -1.28 10.91 -43.11
C ASN A 95 -1.12 12.35 -43.59
N SER A 96 -1.22 12.56 -44.89
CA SER A 96 -1.21 13.88 -45.52
C SER A 96 -2.65 14.25 -45.87
N SER A 97 -3.47 14.57 -44.89
CA SER A 97 -4.75 15.21 -45.20
C SER A 97 -4.49 16.63 -45.69
N ILE A 98 -4.88 16.90 -46.93
CA ILE A 98 -5.07 18.26 -47.46
C ILE A 98 -6.25 18.85 -46.69
N GLU A 99 -6.11 20.06 -46.16
CA GLU A 99 -7.24 20.87 -45.71
C GLU A 99 -8.11 21.16 -46.94
N THR A 100 -9.14 20.36 -47.17
CA THR A 100 -10.25 20.79 -48.01
C THR A 100 -11.28 21.43 -47.08
N ASP A 101 -11.67 22.68 -47.38
CA ASP A 101 -12.60 23.54 -46.63
C ASP A 101 -14.00 22.92 -46.37
N ASP A 102 -14.25 21.71 -46.86
CA ASP A 102 -15.51 20.97 -46.72
C ASP A 102 -15.53 20.21 -45.39
N LYS A 103 -16.06 20.87 -44.36
CA LYS A 103 -16.25 20.37 -42.98
C LYS A 103 -17.11 19.10 -42.84
N GLU A 104 -17.65 18.55 -43.92
CA GLU A 104 -18.57 17.40 -43.88
C GLU A 104 -17.89 16.05 -44.09
N ASN A 105 -16.59 16.01 -44.42
CA ASN A 105 -15.87 14.77 -44.67
C ASN A 105 -14.48 14.80 -44.01
N GLU A 106 -14.42 14.65 -42.68
CA GLU A 106 -13.16 14.44 -41.96
C GLU A 106 -12.50 13.13 -42.44
N ILE A 107 -11.68 13.23 -43.48
CA ILE A 107 -10.81 12.15 -43.93
C ILE A 107 -9.91 11.80 -42.75
N SER A 108 -10.05 10.57 -42.26
CA SER A 108 -9.35 9.99 -41.11
C SER A 108 -7.92 10.50 -40.99
N LYS A 109 -7.60 11.29 -39.95
CA LYS A 109 -6.24 11.76 -39.59
C LYS A 109 -5.37 10.61 -39.05
N GLU A 110 -5.58 9.41 -39.55
CA GLU A 110 -5.01 8.18 -39.02
C GLU A 110 -3.60 7.97 -39.56
N SER A 111 -2.62 7.99 -38.67
CA SER A 111 -1.27 7.50 -38.94
C SER A 111 -1.03 6.30 -38.03
N SER A 112 -1.24 5.08 -38.55
CA SER A 112 -1.24 3.87 -37.74
C SER A 112 -0.58 2.67 -38.42
N MET A 113 -0.19 1.70 -37.59
CA MET A 113 0.21 0.34 -38.00
C MET A 113 -0.84 -0.64 -37.51
N ALA A 114 -1.23 -1.58 -38.38
CA ALA A 114 -2.20 -2.64 -38.08
C ALA A 114 -1.52 -4.02 -38.03
N PHE A 115 -1.81 -4.79 -36.99
CA PHE A 115 -1.31 -6.15 -36.78
C PHE A 115 -2.48 -7.14 -36.84
N PHE A 116 -2.50 -7.96 -37.88
CA PHE A 116 -3.50 -8.99 -38.10
C PHE A 116 -3.04 -10.33 -37.51
N SER A 117 -3.90 -11.02 -36.77
CA SER A 117 -3.58 -12.35 -36.21
C SER A 117 -3.69 -13.49 -37.23
N SER A 118 -4.36 -13.26 -38.37
CA SER A 118 -4.49 -14.21 -39.48
C SER A 118 -4.89 -13.46 -40.76
N GLN A 119 -4.83 -14.13 -41.92
CA GLN A 119 -5.17 -13.54 -43.23
C GLN A 119 -6.61 -13.03 -43.30
N ASN A 120 -7.54 -13.64 -42.56
CA ASN A 120 -8.97 -13.29 -42.58
C ASN A 120 -9.41 -12.45 -41.37
N ALA A 121 -8.46 -11.99 -40.53
CA ALA A 121 -8.80 -11.18 -39.37
C ALA A 121 -9.33 -9.80 -39.82
N THR A 122 -10.51 -9.42 -39.34
CA THR A 122 -11.16 -8.14 -39.69
C THR A 122 -10.95 -7.03 -38.67
N SER A 123 -10.38 -7.36 -37.50
CA SER A 123 -10.13 -6.41 -36.41
C SER A 123 -8.70 -6.54 -35.94
N PRO A 124 -7.74 -5.84 -36.58
CA PRO A 124 -6.35 -5.87 -36.19
C PRO A 124 -6.14 -5.15 -34.85
N TRP A 125 -5.02 -5.46 -34.20
CA TRP A 125 -4.46 -4.55 -33.21
C TRP A 125 -3.87 -3.36 -33.94
N MET A 126 -4.19 -2.15 -33.50
CA MET A 126 -3.68 -0.91 -34.10
C MET A 126 -2.85 -0.13 -33.08
N VAL A 127 -1.75 0.44 -33.57
CA VAL A 127 -0.94 1.44 -32.85
C VAL A 127 -0.78 2.66 -33.75
N GLY A 128 -1.10 3.84 -33.25
CA GLY A 128 -1.02 5.03 -34.08
C GLY A 128 -1.67 6.26 -33.48
N SER A 129 -1.66 7.35 -34.25
CA SER A 129 -2.38 8.59 -33.93
C SER A 129 -3.62 8.73 -34.79
N GLY A 130 -4.69 9.32 -34.24
CA GLY A 130 -5.94 9.58 -34.95
C GLY A 130 -6.88 8.37 -35.08
N VAL A 131 -6.45 7.19 -34.63
CA VAL A 131 -7.18 5.92 -34.80
C VAL A 131 -8.54 5.96 -34.09
N TRP A 132 -9.61 5.53 -34.77
CA TRP A 132 -10.98 5.52 -34.21
C TRP A 132 -11.42 6.89 -33.70
N ASN A 133 -11.21 7.93 -34.52
CA ASN A 133 -11.56 9.34 -34.22
C ASN A 133 -10.88 9.91 -32.96
N GLN A 134 -9.77 9.31 -32.52
CA GLN A 134 -8.95 9.83 -31.43
C GLN A 134 -7.92 10.82 -31.98
N ILE A 135 -8.40 11.96 -32.49
CA ILE A 135 -7.59 13.01 -33.12
C ILE A 135 -6.48 13.46 -32.15
N ASP A 136 -5.25 13.54 -32.66
CA ASP A 136 -4.03 13.94 -31.95
C ASP A 136 -3.65 13.11 -30.71
N LYS A 137 -4.34 11.99 -30.46
CA LYS A 137 -4.02 11.07 -29.37
C LYS A 137 -3.24 9.88 -29.89
N PHE A 138 -2.25 9.43 -29.13
CA PHE A 138 -1.60 8.15 -29.39
C PHE A 138 -2.46 7.02 -28.80
N VAL A 139 -2.76 6.01 -29.61
CA VAL A 139 -3.71 4.94 -29.28
C VAL A 139 -3.08 3.57 -29.51
N ILE A 140 -3.36 2.66 -28.58
CA ILE A 140 -3.19 1.21 -28.76
C ILE A 140 -4.52 0.53 -28.46
N GLY A 141 -4.98 -0.35 -29.36
CA GLY A 141 -6.23 -1.08 -29.13
C GLY A 141 -6.62 -2.05 -30.22
N ARG A 142 -7.84 -2.60 -30.10
CA ARG A 142 -8.49 -3.46 -31.09
C ARG A 142 -9.98 -3.15 -31.08
N SER A 143 -10.50 -2.69 -32.21
CA SER A 143 -11.89 -2.20 -32.40
C SER A 143 -12.31 -1.00 -31.53
N SER A 144 -11.61 -0.75 -30.43
CA SER A 144 -11.71 0.42 -29.57
C SER A 144 -10.32 0.71 -28.97
N PRO A 145 -10.08 1.95 -28.51
CA PRO A 145 -8.91 2.25 -27.70
C PRO A 145 -8.88 1.36 -26.44
N LYS A 146 -7.68 0.89 -26.07
CA LYS A 146 -7.40 0.19 -24.81
C LYS A 146 -6.41 0.97 -23.95
N LEU A 147 -5.45 1.61 -24.60
CA LEU A 147 -4.55 2.60 -24.05
C LEU A 147 -4.61 3.86 -24.91
N ILE A 148 -4.72 5.02 -24.26
CA ILE A 148 -4.67 6.34 -24.88
C ILE A 148 -3.62 7.18 -24.17
N ILE A 149 -2.85 7.94 -24.94
CA ILE A 149 -2.02 9.03 -24.42
C ILE A 149 -2.49 10.32 -25.09
N GLU A 150 -2.97 11.27 -24.29
CA GLU A 150 -3.38 12.59 -24.74
C GLU A 150 -2.17 13.52 -24.96
N PRO A 151 -2.28 14.56 -25.80
CA PRO A 151 -1.23 15.57 -25.99
C PRO A 151 -0.75 16.25 -24.69
N ASN A 152 -1.63 16.36 -23.69
CA ASN A 152 -1.31 16.92 -22.37
C ASN A 152 -0.52 15.94 -21.45
N GLY A 153 -0.22 14.73 -21.95
CA GLY A 153 0.48 13.66 -21.25
C GLY A 153 -0.38 12.81 -20.32
N ASN A 154 -1.71 12.91 -20.37
CA ASN A 154 -2.59 12.02 -19.63
C ASN A 154 -2.66 10.65 -20.29
N VAL A 155 -2.53 9.59 -19.49
CA VAL A 155 -2.62 8.20 -19.94
C VAL A 155 -3.94 7.59 -19.46
N GLY A 156 -4.75 7.12 -20.39
CA GLY A 156 -5.98 6.36 -20.14
C GLY A 156 -5.78 4.87 -20.40
N ILE A 157 -6.20 4.02 -19.47
CA ILE A 157 -6.32 2.57 -19.65
C ILE A 157 -7.79 2.19 -19.46
N GLY A 158 -8.42 1.62 -20.48
CA GLY A 158 -9.86 1.31 -20.47
C GLY A 158 -10.79 2.52 -20.63
N THR A 159 -10.26 3.74 -20.69
CA THR A 159 -11.04 5.00 -20.84
C THR A 159 -10.53 5.85 -21.99
N ASN A 160 -11.45 6.56 -22.67
CA ASN A 160 -11.15 7.46 -23.78
C ASN A 160 -10.97 8.93 -23.37
N SER A 161 -11.22 9.24 -22.09
CA SER A 161 -11.22 10.59 -21.53
C SER A 161 -10.52 10.59 -20.17
N PRO A 162 -9.20 10.39 -20.13
CA PRO A 162 -8.45 10.40 -18.87
C PRO A 162 -8.53 11.78 -18.19
N SER A 163 -9.05 11.83 -16.96
CA SER A 163 -9.22 13.08 -16.19
C SER A 163 -8.01 13.43 -15.31
N LYS A 164 -7.01 12.54 -15.28
CA LYS A 164 -5.77 12.62 -14.50
C LYS A 164 -4.60 12.07 -15.32
N LYS A 165 -3.38 12.31 -14.86
CA LYS A 165 -2.14 11.86 -15.51
C LYS A 165 -2.13 10.36 -15.79
N LEU A 166 -2.69 9.57 -14.88
CA LEU A 166 -3.04 8.17 -15.11
C LEU A 166 -4.50 7.97 -14.69
N HIS A 167 -5.35 7.52 -15.62
CA HIS A 167 -6.73 7.13 -15.37
C HIS A 167 -6.91 5.69 -15.84
N VAL A 168 -7.17 4.77 -14.92
CA VAL A 168 -7.54 3.39 -15.22
C VAL A 168 -9.02 3.23 -14.91
N ASP A 169 -9.81 2.87 -15.92
CA ASP A 169 -11.19 2.44 -15.75
C ASP A 169 -11.21 0.93 -15.46
N GLY A 170 -11.10 0.59 -14.18
CA GLY A 170 -11.03 -0.79 -13.70
C GLY A 170 -10.06 -0.95 -12.52
N ASP A 171 -9.77 -2.21 -12.19
CA ASP A 171 -8.87 -2.56 -11.09
C ASP A 171 -7.40 -2.47 -11.48
N VAL A 172 -6.56 -2.00 -10.55
CA VAL A 172 -5.11 -1.92 -10.73
C VAL A 172 -4.42 -2.81 -9.69
N LYS A 173 -3.64 -3.80 -10.15
CA LYS A 173 -2.71 -4.54 -9.31
C LYS A 173 -1.33 -3.87 -9.35
N ILE A 174 -0.80 -3.50 -8.19
CA ILE A 174 0.56 -2.97 -8.04
C ILE A 174 1.34 -3.94 -7.17
N GLU A 175 2.34 -4.61 -7.74
CA GLU A 175 3.19 -5.56 -6.99
C GLU A 175 4.28 -4.86 -6.18
N GLY A 176 4.64 -3.63 -6.57
CA GLY A 176 5.58 -2.77 -5.85
C GLY A 176 4.91 -1.81 -4.86
N LYS A 177 5.67 -0.82 -4.41
CA LYS A 177 5.16 0.23 -3.51
C LYS A 177 4.37 1.29 -4.29
N LEU A 178 3.13 1.56 -3.86
CA LEU A 178 2.38 2.75 -4.25
C LEU A 178 2.67 3.89 -3.26
N THR A 179 3.30 4.96 -3.74
CA THR A 179 3.51 6.20 -2.96
C THR A 179 2.49 7.23 -3.42
N LEU A 180 1.64 7.71 -2.50
CA LEU A 180 0.68 8.80 -2.74
C LEU A 180 1.17 10.03 -1.97
N ASN A 181 1.54 11.10 -2.68
CA ASN A 181 2.07 12.32 -2.06
C ASN A 181 1.00 13.12 -1.31
N GLU A 182 -0.22 13.15 -1.85
CA GLU A 182 -1.38 13.80 -1.24
C GLU A 182 -2.64 12.98 -1.53
N ILE A 183 -3.48 12.76 -0.50
CA ILE A 183 -4.80 12.15 -0.65
C ILE A 183 -5.82 13.16 -0.12
N ASN A 184 -6.37 13.99 -1.02
CA ASN A 184 -7.44 14.92 -0.70
C ASN A 184 -8.79 14.18 -0.65
N GLY A 185 -9.00 13.34 0.37
CA GLY A 185 -10.22 12.55 0.53
C GLY A 185 -10.08 11.33 1.47
N LYS A 186 -11.10 10.47 1.48
CA LYS A 186 -11.07 9.20 2.24
C LYS A 186 -10.39 8.12 1.41
N VAL A 187 -9.47 7.36 2.00
CA VAL A 187 -9.05 6.06 1.45
C VAL A 187 -10.16 5.06 1.74
N LYS A 188 -10.92 4.66 0.72
CA LYS A 188 -11.99 3.67 0.84
C LYS A 188 -11.46 2.29 0.49
N VAL A 189 -11.37 1.39 1.47
CA VAL A 189 -11.07 -0.04 1.22
C VAL A 189 -12.40 -0.77 1.03
N LEU A 190 -12.68 -1.20 -0.20
CA LEU A 190 -13.86 -1.99 -0.56
C LEU A 190 -13.47 -3.47 -0.62
N SER A 191 -14.27 -4.33 0.03
CA SER A 191 -14.17 -5.79 -0.11
C SER A 191 -15.37 -6.27 -0.93
N SER A 192 -15.12 -6.94 -2.05
CA SER A 192 -16.14 -7.63 -2.83
C SER A 192 -16.15 -9.12 -2.44
N GLY A 193 -17.08 -9.51 -1.57
CA GLY A 193 -17.24 -10.88 -1.08
C GLY A 193 -17.53 -10.95 0.42
N SER A 194 -17.83 -12.14 0.96
CA SER A 194 -18.21 -12.39 2.37
C SER A 194 -17.09 -12.11 3.41
N ALA A 195 -16.04 -11.38 3.03
CA ALA A 195 -14.97 -10.98 3.93
C ALA A 195 -15.14 -9.52 4.33
N TYR A 196 -15.05 -9.24 5.63
CA TYR A 196 -15.07 -7.88 6.19
C TYR A 196 -14.12 -6.97 5.41
N GLY A 197 -14.59 -5.79 4.99
CA GLY A 197 -13.70 -4.74 4.48
C GLY A 197 -12.75 -4.31 5.61
N MET A 198 -11.55 -4.86 5.62
CA MET A 198 -10.53 -4.58 6.63
C MET A 198 -9.38 -3.78 6.03
N ILE A 199 -8.90 -2.78 6.77
CA ILE A 199 -7.57 -2.21 6.55
C ILE A 199 -6.59 -3.17 7.23
N GLN A 200 -5.92 -4.00 6.43
CA GLN A 200 -4.90 -4.88 6.93
C GLN A 200 -3.55 -4.15 6.95
N VAL A 201 -3.06 -3.86 8.14
CA VAL A 201 -1.67 -3.46 8.36
C VAL A 201 -0.91 -4.73 8.78
N ARG A 202 0.15 -5.07 8.08
CA ARG A 202 1.03 -6.21 8.39
C ARG A 202 2.48 -5.72 8.33
N ASN A 203 3.27 -6.15 9.30
CA ASN A 203 4.72 -6.03 9.23
C ASN A 203 5.24 -7.35 8.65
N SER A 204 6.10 -7.27 7.64
CA SER A 204 6.69 -8.43 6.96
C SER A 204 8.13 -8.70 7.42
N SER A 205 8.59 -7.99 8.47
CA SER A 205 9.92 -8.16 9.07
C SER A 205 9.85 -9.21 10.18
N ASP A 206 10.80 -10.14 10.19
CA ASP A 206 10.99 -11.12 11.27
C ASP A 206 11.62 -10.52 12.54
N THR A 207 11.92 -9.21 12.54
CA THR A 207 12.74 -8.55 13.57
C THR A 207 12.03 -7.41 14.30
N SER A 208 10.82 -7.02 13.89
CA SER A 208 10.01 -6.04 14.63
C SER A 208 8.52 -6.38 14.57
N ASP A 209 7.90 -6.61 15.72
CA ASP A 209 6.45 -6.90 15.83
C ASP A 209 5.56 -5.66 15.71
N GLU A 210 6.11 -4.55 15.20
CA GLU A 210 5.39 -3.28 15.15
C GLU A 210 4.43 -3.26 13.96
N VAL A 211 3.14 -3.37 14.25
CA VAL A 211 2.05 -3.16 13.29
C VAL A 211 1.13 -2.09 13.86
N SER A 212 1.31 -0.85 13.44
CA SER A 212 0.56 0.27 14.01
C SER A 212 0.15 1.34 12.99
N ILE A 213 -0.88 2.10 13.36
CA ILE A 213 -1.38 3.26 12.64
C ILE A 213 -1.04 4.49 13.47
N GLY A 214 -0.27 5.40 12.87
CA GLY A 214 0.07 6.71 13.46
C GLY A 214 -0.84 7.82 12.95
N PHE A 215 -1.35 8.63 13.86
CA PHE A 215 -2.12 9.84 13.60
C PHE A 215 -1.28 11.05 13.98
N PHE A 216 -0.88 11.85 12.99
CA PHE A 216 -0.03 13.01 13.14
C PHE A 216 -0.88 14.28 13.17
N PRO A 217 -0.67 15.19 14.14
CA PRO A 217 -1.53 16.36 14.33
C PRO A 217 -1.36 17.45 13.27
N SER A 218 -0.21 17.49 12.58
CA SER A 218 0.11 18.54 11.62
C SER A 218 1.14 18.08 10.59
N ASN A 219 1.26 18.84 9.49
CA ASN A 219 2.32 18.66 8.52
C ASN A 219 3.69 18.97 9.16
N GLY A 220 4.67 18.07 9.01
CA GLY A 220 5.99 18.15 9.63
C GLY A 220 6.08 17.61 11.06
N ALA A 221 4.98 17.07 11.62
CA ALA A 221 5.01 16.40 12.92
C ALA A 221 5.96 15.19 12.90
N GLU A 222 6.76 15.03 13.95
CA GLU A 222 7.70 13.92 14.08
C GLU A 222 7.01 12.69 14.68
N ALA A 223 7.67 11.53 14.67
CA ALA A 223 7.13 10.30 15.28
C ALA A 223 6.79 10.46 16.77
N LYS A 224 7.39 11.43 17.47
CA LYS A 224 7.11 11.76 18.87
C LYS A 224 5.75 12.44 19.06
N ASP A 225 5.22 13.07 18.02
CA ASP A 225 3.97 13.85 18.05
C ASP A 225 2.76 13.02 17.61
N ALA A 226 2.98 11.75 17.26
CA ALA A 226 1.93 10.85 16.78
C ALA A 226 1.15 10.21 17.93
N TRP A 227 -0.17 10.18 17.77
CA TRP A 227 -1.00 9.17 18.44
C TRP A 227 -0.90 7.86 17.68
N VAL A 228 -0.66 6.76 18.37
CA VAL A 228 -0.49 5.45 17.75
C VAL A 228 -1.49 4.47 18.34
N VAL A 229 -2.06 3.65 17.46
CA VAL A 229 -2.83 2.45 17.80
C VAL A 229 -2.29 1.26 17.03
N GLY A 230 -2.04 0.15 17.70
CA GLY A 230 -1.53 -1.05 17.02
C GLY A 230 -0.97 -2.09 17.97
N VAL A 231 -0.32 -3.09 17.38
CA VAL A 231 0.40 -4.14 18.12
C VAL A 231 1.89 -3.85 18.05
N GLY A 232 2.63 -4.09 19.13
CA GLY A 232 4.10 -4.04 19.13
C GLY A 232 4.71 -2.64 19.23
N ALA A 233 3.93 -1.57 19.05
CA ALA A 233 4.46 -0.22 18.89
C ALA A 233 5.36 0.22 20.05
N TRP A 234 6.48 0.87 19.73
CA TRP A 234 7.52 1.33 20.65
C TRP A 234 8.17 0.21 21.46
N GLY A 235 8.31 -0.98 20.87
CA GLY A 235 8.92 -2.15 21.52
C GLY A 235 8.02 -2.89 22.51
N HIS A 236 6.71 -2.60 22.51
CA HIS A 236 5.73 -3.36 23.28
C HIS A 236 5.26 -4.60 22.51
N THR A 237 6.20 -5.49 22.16
CA THR A 237 5.94 -6.73 21.43
C THR A 237 4.82 -7.54 22.08
N ASP A 238 4.00 -8.19 21.27
CA ASP A 238 2.81 -8.97 21.67
C ASP A 238 1.70 -8.21 22.44
N LYS A 239 1.73 -6.88 22.43
CA LYS A 239 0.72 -6.06 23.14
C LYS A 239 0.00 -5.14 22.16
N PHE A 240 -1.31 -5.04 22.31
CA PHE A 240 -2.10 -3.97 21.69
C PHE A 240 -1.97 -2.71 22.53
N VAL A 241 -1.61 -1.59 21.89
CA VAL A 241 -1.30 -0.34 22.57
C VAL A 241 -2.03 0.84 21.94
N ILE A 242 -2.42 1.80 22.77
CA ILE A 242 -2.90 3.12 22.38
C ILE A 242 -2.11 4.15 23.19
N GLY A 243 -1.49 5.12 22.54
CA GLY A 243 -0.76 6.16 23.26
C GLY A 243 -0.23 7.28 22.39
N HIS A 244 0.48 8.20 23.04
CA HIS A 244 1.20 9.29 22.39
C HIS A 244 2.69 9.16 22.75
N ARG A 245 3.59 9.26 21.77
CA ARG A 245 5.03 9.01 21.99
C ARG A 245 5.73 10.14 22.79
N GLY A 246 5.23 11.38 22.72
CA GLY A 246 5.88 12.56 23.31
C GLY A 246 4.98 13.34 24.27
N GLY A 247 5.15 13.18 25.58
CA GLY A 247 4.65 14.18 26.55
C GLY A 247 3.90 13.61 27.76
N GLY A 248 4.69 13.10 28.73
CA GLY A 248 4.40 13.02 30.17
C GLY A 248 3.38 11.96 30.64
N ILE A 249 3.62 11.16 31.68
CA ILE A 249 4.70 11.03 32.68
C ILE A 249 5.38 9.68 32.40
N ASN A 250 6.68 9.71 32.11
CA ASN A 250 7.55 8.61 31.63
C ASN A 250 7.49 8.36 30.11
N SER A 251 8.53 8.87 29.44
CA SER A 251 8.89 8.63 28.04
C SER A 251 8.52 7.22 27.53
N ALA A 252 7.96 7.15 26.32
CA ALA A 252 7.67 5.92 25.58
C ALA A 252 6.69 4.92 26.24
N SER A 253 5.83 5.34 27.17
CA SER A 253 4.84 4.43 27.76
C SER A 253 3.45 4.63 27.12
N PRO A 254 2.87 3.60 26.47
CA PRO A 254 1.49 3.66 25.97
C PRO A 254 0.51 3.98 27.11
N ARG A 255 -0.56 4.71 26.77
CA ARG A 255 -1.57 5.14 27.74
C ARG A 255 -2.51 3.99 28.10
N LEU A 256 -2.85 3.18 27.11
CA LEU A 256 -3.62 1.95 27.26
C LEU A 256 -2.83 0.79 26.64
N VAL A 257 -2.77 -0.32 27.38
CA VAL A 257 -2.17 -1.57 26.93
C VAL A 257 -3.17 -2.69 27.13
N ILE A 258 -3.28 -3.59 26.16
CA ILE A 258 -3.87 -4.91 26.30
C ILE A 258 -2.76 -5.90 26.00
N ASP A 259 -2.38 -6.68 27.00
CA ASP A 259 -1.36 -7.72 26.80
C ASP A 259 -1.95 -9.02 26.25
N SER A 260 -1.07 -9.94 25.86
CA SER A 260 -1.42 -11.25 25.33
C SER A 260 -2.21 -12.14 26.30
N ASN A 261 -2.19 -11.85 27.60
CA ASN A 261 -3.01 -12.52 28.62
C ASN A 261 -4.40 -11.88 28.80
N GLY A 262 -4.72 -10.88 27.99
CA GLY A 262 -5.96 -10.12 28.03
C GLY A 262 -6.09 -9.24 29.28
N CYS A 263 -4.97 -8.83 29.89
CA CYS A 263 -4.98 -7.85 30.97
C CYS A 263 -4.86 -6.44 30.38
N VAL A 264 -5.65 -5.51 30.91
CA VAL A 264 -5.69 -4.12 30.47
C VAL A 264 -4.91 -3.25 31.46
N GLY A 265 -3.99 -2.44 30.96
CA GLY A 265 -3.25 -1.45 31.72
C GLY A 265 -3.61 -0.03 31.25
N ILE A 266 -3.95 0.86 32.19
CA ILE A 266 -4.08 2.31 31.94
C ILE A 266 -2.97 2.99 32.74
N GLY A 267 -2.01 3.60 32.04
CA GLY A 267 -0.76 4.08 32.66
C GLY A 267 0.15 2.95 33.19
N GLU A 268 -0.16 1.70 32.85
CA GLU A 268 0.63 0.51 33.19
C GLU A 268 0.93 -0.27 31.92
N THR A 269 2.21 -0.58 31.68
CA THR A 269 2.66 -1.27 30.47
C THR A 269 2.81 -2.79 30.66
N SER A 270 2.75 -3.27 31.90
CA SER A 270 2.83 -4.68 32.26
C SER A 270 1.75 -5.04 33.30
N PRO A 271 0.47 -5.13 32.90
CA PRO A 271 -0.64 -5.40 33.81
C PRO A 271 -0.72 -6.88 34.25
N SER A 272 -0.21 -7.82 33.44
CA SER A 272 -0.08 -9.23 33.80
C SER A 272 0.58 -9.44 35.17
N GLY A 273 -0.01 -10.31 35.99
CA GLY A 273 0.45 -10.63 37.34
C GLY A 273 -0.09 -9.72 38.44
N LYS A 274 -0.81 -8.62 38.12
CA LYS A 274 -1.41 -7.72 39.11
C LYS A 274 -2.93 -7.89 39.20
N ALA A 275 -3.63 -7.65 38.10
CA ALA A 275 -5.09 -7.76 37.98
C ALA A 275 -5.50 -7.80 36.50
N LYS A 276 -6.79 -8.09 36.23
CA LYS A 276 -7.34 -8.00 34.87
C LYS A 276 -7.41 -6.55 34.36
N LEU A 277 -7.64 -5.59 35.24
CA LEU A 277 -7.53 -4.17 34.97
C LEU A 277 -6.57 -3.53 35.96
N VAL A 278 -5.52 -2.90 35.44
CA VAL A 278 -4.54 -2.15 36.23
C VAL A 278 -4.61 -0.68 35.84
N ILE A 279 -4.82 0.20 36.82
CA ILE A 279 -4.84 1.65 36.59
C ILE A 279 -3.77 2.29 37.47
N LYS A 280 -2.84 3.00 36.83
CA LYS A 280 -1.77 3.73 37.49
C LYS A 280 -1.83 5.22 37.19
N GLY A 281 -1.29 5.99 38.14
CA GLY A 281 -1.32 7.44 38.11
C GLY A 281 -2.53 8.03 38.84
N SER A 282 -2.52 9.35 39.00
CA SER A 282 -3.58 10.15 39.61
C SER A 282 -3.84 11.39 38.76
N SER A 283 -5.02 11.99 38.91
CA SER A 283 -5.26 13.34 38.41
C SER A 283 -4.39 14.36 39.17
N ALA A 284 -4.04 15.47 38.51
CA ALA A 284 -3.43 16.61 39.19
C ALA A 284 -4.41 17.34 40.13
N SER A 285 -5.73 17.18 39.90
CA SER A 285 -6.77 17.75 40.75
C SER A 285 -7.01 16.88 41.98
N PHE A 286 -6.88 17.48 43.16
CA PHE A 286 -7.21 16.88 44.44
C PHE A 286 -8.68 17.14 44.79
N VAL A 287 -9.38 16.11 45.26
CA VAL A 287 -10.71 16.27 45.87
C VAL A 287 -10.54 16.28 47.39
N THR A 288 -10.76 17.41 48.03
CA THR A 288 -10.71 17.57 49.49
C THR A 288 -12.05 17.20 50.12
N ASN A 289 -12.44 15.93 50.05
CA ASN A 289 -13.59 15.47 50.83
C ASN A 289 -13.13 15.12 52.26
N LYS A 290 -13.91 15.50 53.29
CA LYS A 290 -13.56 15.17 54.70
C LYS A 290 -14.01 13.78 55.13
N LYS A 291 -14.66 13.01 54.24
CA LYS A 291 -15.23 11.68 54.54
C LYS A 291 -14.85 10.67 53.45
N HIS A 292 -13.63 10.15 53.53
CA HIS A 292 -13.18 9.04 52.70
C HIS A 292 -13.40 7.76 53.50
N GLY A 293 -14.16 6.81 52.95
CA GLY A 293 -14.31 5.49 53.53
C GLY A 293 -13.11 4.63 53.15
N TRP A 294 -12.29 4.25 54.13
CA TRP A 294 -11.25 3.26 53.91
C TRP A 294 -11.88 1.88 54.00
N VAL A 295 -12.00 1.17 52.87
CA VAL A 295 -12.25 -0.28 52.91
C VAL A 295 -10.92 -0.94 53.23
N MET A 296 -10.53 -0.90 54.50
CA MET A 296 -9.36 -1.62 54.95
C MET A 296 -9.70 -3.11 54.95
N ALA A 297 -8.95 -3.93 54.22
CA ALA A 297 -9.00 -5.38 54.38
C ALA A 297 -8.55 -5.83 55.79
N LYS A 298 -7.97 -4.92 56.60
CA LYS A 298 -7.55 -5.15 57.98
C LYS A 298 -7.79 -3.87 58.79
N GLY A 299 -8.57 -3.96 59.88
CA GLY A 299 -8.77 -2.85 60.81
C GLY A 299 -7.45 -2.22 61.32
N PRO A 300 -7.53 -1.09 62.02
CA PRO A 300 -6.34 -0.34 62.43
C PRO A 300 -5.45 -1.23 63.32
N GLY A 301 -4.26 -1.60 62.82
CA GLY A 301 -3.17 -2.10 63.66
C GLY A 301 -2.67 -3.53 63.50
N LYS A 302 -2.75 -4.19 62.32
CA LYS A 302 -1.94 -5.41 62.09
C LYS A 302 -1.32 -5.48 60.69
N SER A 303 0.00 -5.22 60.64
CA SER A 303 0.90 -5.87 59.69
C SER A 303 0.90 -7.37 60.01
N ASN A 304 0.00 -8.13 59.39
CA ASN A 304 0.13 -9.58 59.38
C ASN A 304 0.85 -9.96 58.09
N SER A 305 2.16 -10.22 58.26
CA SER A 305 3.09 -10.79 57.30
C SER A 305 2.76 -12.26 56.98
N GLN A 306 1.51 -12.50 56.55
CA GLN A 306 1.14 -13.71 55.84
C GLN A 306 0.41 -13.27 54.58
N VAL A 307 1.17 -13.32 53.47
CA VAL A 307 0.74 -12.97 52.13
C VAL A 307 -0.13 -14.10 51.61
N ASN A 308 -1.40 -14.13 52.02
CA ASN A 308 -2.37 -14.98 51.35
C ASN A 308 -2.70 -14.31 50.00
N PRO A 309 -2.48 -14.96 48.83
CA PRO A 309 -2.66 -14.31 47.55
C PRO A 309 -4.15 -14.08 47.27
N TYR A 310 -4.61 -12.87 47.50
CA TYR A 310 -5.93 -12.44 47.04
C TYR A 310 -5.89 -12.25 45.52
N ARG A 311 -6.92 -12.73 44.83
CA ARG A 311 -7.08 -12.49 43.38
C ARG A 311 -7.88 -11.20 43.18
N TYR A 312 -7.27 -10.21 42.55
CA TYR A 312 -7.89 -8.93 42.26
C TYR A 312 -8.29 -8.87 40.78
N SER A 313 -9.52 -8.43 40.49
CA SER A 313 -9.93 -8.13 39.11
C SER A 313 -9.55 -6.71 38.70
N ILE A 314 -9.47 -5.79 39.67
CA ILE A 314 -9.06 -4.40 39.49
C ILE A 314 -7.97 -4.09 40.51
N TYR A 315 -6.85 -3.55 40.04
CA TYR A 315 -5.77 -3.02 40.88
C TYR A 315 -5.56 -1.55 40.51
N VAL A 316 -5.55 -0.67 41.52
CA VAL A 316 -5.37 0.77 41.37
C VAL A 316 -4.25 1.21 42.32
N ASP A 317 -3.33 2.06 41.85
CA ASP A 317 -2.23 2.60 42.70
C ASP A 317 -2.70 3.74 43.63
N ASN A 318 -3.86 4.34 43.35
CA ASN A 318 -4.43 5.47 44.09
C ASN A 318 -5.90 5.22 44.47
N ASP A 319 -6.48 6.17 45.21
CA ASP A 319 -7.88 6.12 45.64
C ASP A 319 -8.89 5.99 44.49
N ILE A 320 -9.96 5.24 44.73
CA ILE A 320 -11.12 5.19 43.84
C ILE A 320 -12.15 6.21 44.32
N LEU A 321 -12.28 7.32 43.58
CA LEU A 321 -13.41 8.23 43.75
C LEU A 321 -14.63 7.69 43.01
N CYS A 322 -15.70 7.39 43.74
CA CYS A 322 -16.96 6.95 43.16
C CYS A 322 -18.15 7.41 44.02
N ASN A 323 -19.34 7.53 43.41
CA ASN A 323 -20.56 7.89 44.14
C ASN A 323 -21.07 6.74 45.02
N THR A 324 -21.00 5.49 44.52
CA THR A 324 -21.48 4.32 45.25
C THR A 324 -20.71 3.08 44.83
N ILE A 325 -20.22 2.31 45.80
CA ILE A 325 -19.79 0.93 45.59
C ILE A 325 -20.92 0.03 46.07
N ARG A 326 -21.55 -0.73 45.16
CA ARG A 326 -22.53 -1.75 45.52
C ARG A 326 -21.81 -3.07 45.73
N ALA A 327 -21.48 -3.38 46.98
CA ALA A 327 -21.04 -4.70 47.37
C ALA A 327 -22.28 -5.58 47.62
N PHE A 328 -22.42 -6.68 46.90
CA PHE A 328 -23.50 -7.63 47.11
C PHE A 328 -23.00 -8.81 47.94
N SER A 329 -23.86 -9.28 48.84
CA SER A 329 -23.60 -10.44 49.69
C SER A 329 -24.81 -11.37 49.61
N ASP A 330 -24.98 -12.02 48.47
CA ASP A 330 -26.16 -12.86 48.17
C ASP A 330 -26.02 -14.27 48.78
N LYS A 331 -27.12 -14.92 49.15
CA LYS A 331 -27.11 -16.32 49.63
C LYS A 331 -26.61 -17.29 48.57
N ARG A 332 -26.91 -17.05 47.29
CA ARG A 332 -26.53 -17.89 46.15
C ARG A 332 -25.02 -17.94 45.92
N ILE A 333 -24.27 -16.98 46.46
CA ILE A 333 -22.81 -16.92 46.37
C ILE A 333 -22.11 -17.36 47.67
N LYS A 334 -22.85 -17.96 48.61
CA LYS A 334 -22.34 -18.39 49.92
C LYS A 334 -22.57 -19.88 50.12
N THR A 335 -21.58 -20.56 50.70
CA THR A 335 -21.77 -21.89 51.28
C THR A 335 -22.27 -21.71 52.72
N ILE A 336 -23.56 -21.94 52.95
CA ILE A 336 -24.17 -21.80 54.27
C ILE A 336 -24.15 -23.16 54.97
N SER A 337 -23.28 -23.30 55.97
CA SER A 337 -23.13 -24.55 56.75
C SER A 337 -24.26 -24.80 57.76
N GLY A 338 -25.11 -23.81 58.02
CA GLY A 338 -26.22 -23.89 58.97
C GLY A 338 -26.43 -22.59 59.73
N VAL A 339 -27.40 -22.58 60.63
CA VAL A 339 -27.58 -21.52 61.65
C VAL A 339 -26.79 -21.95 62.89
N SER A 340 -26.06 -21.01 63.49
CA SER A 340 -25.31 -21.27 64.74
C SER A 340 -26.26 -21.47 65.94
N ASN A 341 -25.75 -22.06 67.03
CA ASN A 341 -26.55 -22.29 68.23
C ASN A 341 -26.74 -20.97 68.98
N SER A 342 -27.93 -20.37 68.83
CA SER A 342 -28.22 -19.03 69.37
C SER A 342 -28.09 -18.94 70.89
N GLN A 343 -28.31 -20.03 71.64
CA GLN A 343 -28.17 -20.01 73.09
C GLN A 343 -26.70 -19.95 73.49
N ASN A 344 -25.86 -20.79 72.90
CA ASN A 344 -24.41 -20.78 73.13
C ASN A 344 -23.77 -19.47 72.64
N ASP A 345 -24.23 -18.96 71.49
CA ASP A 345 -23.76 -17.69 70.95
C ASP A 345 -24.13 -16.53 71.89
N LEU A 346 -25.37 -16.50 72.40
CA LEU A 346 -25.80 -15.46 73.35
C LEU A 346 -25.03 -15.52 74.67
N GLU A 347 -24.81 -16.71 75.23
CA GLU A 347 -23.99 -16.91 76.44
C GLU A 347 -22.54 -16.48 76.23
N THR A 348 -22.03 -16.61 75.01
CA THR A 348 -20.69 -16.13 74.64
C THR A 348 -20.68 -14.61 74.50
N LEU A 349 -21.65 -14.04 73.80
CA LEU A 349 -21.76 -12.60 73.58
C LEU A 349 -22.07 -11.83 74.87
N SER A 350 -22.82 -12.40 75.82
CA SER A 350 -23.16 -11.75 77.09
C SER A 350 -21.97 -11.57 78.02
N LYS A 351 -20.86 -12.27 77.78
CA LYS A 351 -19.59 -12.14 78.52
C LYS A 351 -18.72 -10.99 77.98
N ILE A 352 -19.09 -10.39 76.85
CA ILE A 352 -18.40 -9.21 76.31
C ILE A 352 -18.95 -7.97 77.04
N GLU A 353 -18.09 -7.29 77.81
CA GLU A 353 -18.50 -6.09 78.53
C GLU A 353 -18.52 -4.87 77.60
N ILE A 354 -19.51 -4.01 77.81
CA ILE A 354 -19.56 -2.67 77.23
C ILE A 354 -18.81 -1.74 78.18
N THR A 355 -17.71 -1.16 77.71
CA THR A 355 -16.80 -0.34 78.52
C THR A 355 -16.90 1.13 78.12
N ASP A 356 -17.09 1.98 79.13
CA ASP A 356 -16.92 3.43 79.00
C ASP A 356 -15.44 3.78 79.16
N TYR A 357 -14.84 4.46 78.18
CA TYR A 357 -13.43 4.85 78.19
C TYR A 357 -13.17 6.19 77.49
N GLN A 358 -12.01 6.80 77.76
CA GLN A 358 -11.46 7.93 77.00
C GLN A 358 -10.10 7.53 76.41
N HIS A 359 -9.75 8.12 75.27
CA HIS A 359 -8.44 7.88 74.68
C HIS A 359 -7.34 8.52 75.53
N ILE A 360 -6.26 7.77 75.78
CA ILE A 360 -5.07 8.28 76.48
C ILE A 360 -4.43 9.44 75.67
N ASP A 361 -4.42 9.33 74.34
CA ASP A 361 -4.04 10.41 73.44
C ASP A 361 -5.22 11.34 73.18
N VAL A 362 -5.42 12.30 74.08
CA VAL A 362 -6.47 13.31 73.98
C VAL A 362 -6.21 14.36 72.90
N ILE A 363 -4.96 14.55 72.46
CA ILE A 363 -4.59 15.55 71.44
C ILE A 363 -4.95 15.03 70.05
N GLY A 364 -4.63 13.76 69.74
CA GLY A 364 -4.90 13.16 68.44
C GLY A 364 -6.32 12.60 68.27
N LYS A 365 -7.00 12.26 69.37
CA LYS A 365 -8.33 11.59 69.33
C LYS A 365 -9.46 12.37 70.00
N GLY A 366 -9.15 13.46 70.71
CA GLY A 366 -10.14 14.25 71.46
C GLY A 366 -10.42 13.69 72.86
N VAL A 367 -11.20 14.46 73.64
CA VAL A 367 -11.56 14.15 75.05
C VAL A 367 -12.95 13.52 75.21
N GLU A 368 -13.63 13.24 74.10
CA GLU A 368 -15.00 12.71 74.13
C GLU A 368 -15.04 11.30 74.73
N PRO A 369 -15.97 11.02 75.66
CA PRO A 369 -16.14 9.67 76.20
C PRO A 369 -16.70 8.72 75.13
N HIS A 370 -16.24 7.48 75.17
CA HIS A 370 -16.67 6.42 74.26
C HIS A 370 -17.24 5.24 75.03
N LYS A 371 -18.36 4.70 74.54
CA LYS A 371 -18.97 3.46 75.01
C LYS A 371 -18.80 2.37 73.95
N LYS A 372 -17.83 1.47 74.13
CA LYS A 372 -17.49 0.42 73.15
C LYS A 372 -16.99 -0.85 73.84
N VAL A 373 -16.70 -1.89 73.06
CA VAL A 373 -16.03 -3.10 73.53
C VAL A 373 -14.51 -2.96 73.45
N ILE A 374 -13.78 -3.66 74.33
CA ILE A 374 -12.31 -3.72 74.30
C ILE A 374 -11.86 -4.97 73.53
N ALA A 375 -11.02 -4.78 72.51
CA ALA A 375 -10.62 -5.86 71.59
C ALA A 375 -9.92 -7.04 72.29
N GLN A 376 -9.09 -6.78 73.31
CA GLN A 376 -8.42 -7.83 74.09
C GLN A 376 -9.42 -8.72 74.83
N GLN A 377 -10.49 -8.12 75.38
CA GLN A 377 -11.55 -8.86 76.05
C GLN A 377 -12.36 -9.68 75.05
N VAL A 378 -12.74 -9.09 73.92
CA VAL A 378 -13.45 -9.78 72.84
C VAL A 378 -12.65 -10.99 72.37
N LYS A 379 -11.32 -10.87 72.26
CA LYS A 379 -10.44 -11.99 71.91
C LYS A 379 -10.46 -13.11 72.94
N THR A 380 -10.54 -12.79 74.23
CA THR A 380 -10.62 -13.78 75.31
C THR A 380 -11.98 -14.49 75.32
N VAL A 381 -13.05 -13.74 75.10
CA VAL A 381 -14.44 -14.23 75.22
C VAL A 381 -14.92 -14.92 73.95
N PHE A 382 -14.59 -14.38 72.79
CA PHE A 382 -15.00 -14.88 71.47
C PHE A 382 -13.79 -14.96 70.52
N PRO A 383 -12.82 -15.86 70.77
CA PRO A 383 -11.56 -15.92 70.01
C PRO A 383 -11.72 -16.04 68.50
N GLN A 384 -12.81 -16.66 68.05
CA GLN A 384 -13.12 -16.87 66.64
C GLN A 384 -13.49 -15.59 65.86
N CYS A 385 -13.70 -14.44 66.53
CA CYS A 385 -14.08 -13.19 65.86
C CYS A 385 -12.96 -12.14 65.73
N VAL A 386 -11.73 -12.42 66.21
CA VAL A 386 -10.63 -11.43 66.34
C VAL A 386 -9.36 -11.84 65.61
#